data_AF-A0AA85B5H7-F1
#
_entry.id   AF-A0AA85B5H7-F1
#
_cell.length_a   1.000
_cell.length_b   1.000
_cell.length_c   1.000
_cell.angle_alpha   90.00
_cell.angle_beta   90.00
_cell.angle_gamma   90.00
#
_symmetry.space_group_name_H-M   'P 1'
#
loop_
_entity.id
_entity.type
_entity.pdbx_description
1 polymer ?
#
loop_
_entity_poly.entity_id
_entity_poly.type
_entity_poly.pdbx_seq_one_letter_code
_entity_poly.pdbx_strand_id
1 'polypeptide(L)'
;MKDDSNSLRERVLNLFNLSRGALTQKHFEKEFSDVSLTTILPILNALQKEGMLDVLVNADRTLSWQLRDQNSTEKLKSLSDLEERLVYNAIRNAGEDAASLKLISSETKLPQNRIPRILKSLISKKMIKEVPMAVGHKQKVYLLMELEPSEKLAANTLFAGESGVDAEFISILRTACLKYLQDKANSASHIADPLERWQASYVSCEEIHRFITNTKICTVGPRTIKYSYQAEL
;
A
#
# COMPACT_ATOMS: atom_id res chain seq x y z
N MET A 1 -28.89 18.07 -32.34
CA MET A 1 -29.28 17.93 -30.92
C MET A 1 -28.57 16.80 -30.17
N LYS A 2 -28.01 15.76 -30.82
CA LYS A 2 -27.20 14.73 -30.12
C LYS A 2 -25.75 15.16 -29.80
N ASP A 3 -25.19 16.12 -30.54
CA ASP A 3 -23.81 16.59 -30.36
C ASP A 3 -23.56 17.31 -29.03
N ASP A 4 -24.44 18.24 -28.63
CA ASP A 4 -24.23 19.03 -27.39
C ASP A 4 -24.30 18.17 -26.12
N SER A 5 -25.09 17.09 -26.14
CA SER A 5 -25.17 16.17 -25.01
C SER A 5 -23.94 15.27 -24.89
N ASN A 6 -23.26 15.00 -26.02
CA ASN A 6 -22.05 14.16 -26.03
C ASN A 6 -20.82 14.98 -25.63
N SER A 7 -20.74 16.24 -26.08
CA SER A 7 -19.67 17.17 -25.67
C SER A 7 -19.73 17.47 -24.17
N LEU A 8 -20.94 17.62 -23.61
CA LEU A 8 -21.10 17.82 -22.17
C LEU A 8 -20.70 16.58 -21.37
N ARG A 9 -21.03 15.39 -21.86
CA ARG A 9 -20.63 14.11 -21.26
C ARG A 9 -19.11 13.96 -21.20
N GLU A 10 -18.40 14.33 -22.27
CA GLU A 10 -16.93 14.31 -22.29
C GLU A 10 -16.32 15.33 -21.32
N ARG A 11 -16.88 16.55 -21.23
CA ARG A 11 -16.43 17.54 -20.23
C ARG A 11 -16.61 17.03 -18.80
N VAL A 12 -17.73 16.38 -18.50
CA VAL A 12 -17.99 15.75 -17.19
C VAL A 12 -16.96 14.65 -16.90
N LEU A 13 -16.68 13.76 -17.86
CA LEU A 13 -15.67 12.70 -17.70
C LEU A 13 -14.25 13.26 -17.50
N ASN A 14 -13.89 14.31 -18.25
CA ASN A 14 -12.62 14.99 -18.09
C ASN A 14 -12.47 15.60 -16.70
N LEU A 15 -13.52 16.24 -16.18
CA LEU A 15 -13.53 16.77 -14.82
C LEU A 15 -13.20 15.67 -13.80
N PHE A 16 -13.81 14.48 -13.91
CA PHE A 16 -13.46 13.36 -13.04
C PHE A 16 -12.01 12.86 -13.23
N ASN A 17 -11.46 12.88 -14.45
CA ASN A 17 -10.06 12.49 -14.68
C ASN A 17 -9.07 13.50 -14.07
N LEU A 18 -9.43 14.78 -14.06
CA LEU A 18 -8.66 15.86 -13.44
C LEU A 18 -8.76 15.81 -11.91
N SER A 19 -9.95 15.55 -11.37
CA SER A 19 -10.17 15.40 -9.94
C SER A 19 -9.99 13.95 -9.51
N ARG A 20 -8.82 13.59 -8.98
CA ARG A 20 -8.57 12.25 -8.39
C ARG A 20 -9.32 12.05 -7.06
N GLY A 21 -10.64 12.19 -7.06
CA GLY A 21 -11.47 12.13 -5.86
C GLY A 21 -12.97 12.13 -6.15
N ALA A 22 -13.77 12.03 -5.08
CA ALA A 22 -15.22 12.11 -5.16
C ALA A 22 -15.66 13.57 -5.34
N LEU A 23 -16.46 13.82 -6.35
CA LEU A 23 -17.00 15.13 -6.69
C LEU A 23 -18.39 15.31 -6.13
N THR A 24 -18.60 16.41 -5.41
CA THR A 24 -19.92 16.80 -4.89
C THR A 24 -20.64 17.75 -5.84
N GLN A 25 -21.95 17.92 -5.65
CA GLN A 25 -22.77 18.87 -6.41
C GLN A 25 -22.16 20.28 -6.50
N LYS A 26 -21.50 20.76 -5.44
CA LYS A 26 -20.80 22.06 -5.40
C LYS A 26 -19.65 22.17 -6.39
N HIS A 27 -18.97 21.06 -6.70
CA HIS A 27 -17.90 21.05 -7.70
C HIS A 27 -18.46 21.19 -9.11
N PHE A 28 -19.61 20.57 -9.38
CA PHE A 28 -20.30 20.73 -10.66
C PHE A 28 -20.86 22.14 -10.83
N GLU A 29 -21.42 22.76 -9.78
CA GLU A 29 -21.89 24.16 -9.83
C GLU A 29 -20.75 25.16 -10.09
N LYS A 30 -19.55 24.88 -9.57
CA LYS A 30 -18.38 25.74 -9.74
C LYS A 30 -17.76 25.61 -11.13
N GLU A 31 -17.57 24.39 -11.61
CA GLU A 31 -16.90 24.16 -12.91
C GLU A 31 -17.84 24.37 -14.10
N PHE A 32 -19.12 24.03 -13.95
CA PHE A 32 -20.14 24.18 -14.97
C PHE A 32 -21.06 25.37 -14.67
N SER A 33 -20.47 26.54 -14.40
CA SER A 33 -21.24 27.79 -14.24
C SER A 33 -22.02 28.19 -15.52
N ASP A 34 -21.65 27.61 -16.66
CA ASP A 34 -22.28 27.75 -17.97
C ASP A 34 -23.51 26.84 -18.17
N VAL A 35 -23.72 25.82 -17.32
CA VAL A 35 -24.76 24.80 -17.53
C VAL A 35 -25.52 24.47 -16.25
N SER A 36 -26.85 24.46 -16.33
CA SER A 36 -27.73 24.10 -15.22
C SER A 36 -27.58 22.63 -14.78
N LEU A 37 -27.55 22.40 -13.46
CA LEU A 37 -27.47 21.07 -12.86
C LEU A 37 -28.55 20.07 -13.33
N THR A 38 -29.72 20.58 -13.70
CA THR A 38 -30.83 19.79 -14.27
C THR A 38 -30.44 19.04 -15.55
N THR A 39 -29.43 19.52 -16.27
CA THR A 39 -28.90 18.88 -17.49
C THR A 39 -27.75 17.91 -17.18
N ILE A 40 -27.02 18.14 -16.09
CA ILE A 40 -25.87 17.32 -15.66
C ILE A 40 -26.34 16.04 -14.93
N LEU A 41 -27.36 16.14 -14.08
CA LEU A 41 -27.89 15.02 -13.29
C LEU A 41 -28.32 13.81 -14.16
N PRO A 42 -29.03 13.97 -15.29
CA PRO A 42 -29.35 12.87 -16.18
C PRO A 42 -28.12 12.19 -16.76
N ILE A 43 -27.06 12.94 -17.05
CA ILE A 43 -25.79 12.42 -17.59
C ILE A 43 -25.04 11.64 -16.52
N LEU A 44 -24.99 12.15 -15.28
CA LEU A 44 -24.44 11.42 -14.14
C LEU A 44 -25.19 10.12 -13.88
N ASN A 45 -26.53 10.15 -13.93
CA ASN A 45 -27.36 8.95 -13.81
C ASN A 45 -27.14 7.96 -14.97
N ALA A 46 -26.93 8.44 -16.19
CA ALA A 46 -26.60 7.60 -17.34
C ALA A 46 -25.22 6.95 -17.18
N LEU A 47 -24.20 7.71 -16.81
CA LEU A 47 -22.85 7.21 -16.53
C LEU A 47 -22.83 6.23 -15.35
N GLN A 48 -23.67 6.45 -14.33
CA GLN A 48 -23.86 5.50 -13.23
C GLN A 48 -24.50 4.20 -13.73
N LYS A 49 -25.55 4.27 -14.56
CA LYS A 49 -26.21 3.09 -15.15
C LYS A 49 -25.29 2.31 -16.08
N GLU A 50 -24.42 2.99 -16.81
CA GLU A 50 -23.37 2.38 -17.62
C GLU A 50 -22.24 1.78 -16.77
N GLY A 51 -22.21 2.09 -15.47
CA GLY A 51 -21.27 1.55 -14.51
C GLY A 51 -19.90 2.22 -14.53
N MET A 52 -19.83 3.49 -14.96
CA MET A 52 -18.63 4.31 -15.00
C MET A 52 -18.41 5.12 -13.70
N LEU A 53 -19.46 5.33 -12.91
CA LEU A 53 -19.43 6.12 -11.68
C LEU A 53 -20.01 5.36 -10.48
N ASP A 54 -19.43 5.56 -9.30
CA ASP A 54 -20.00 5.19 -8.01
C ASP A 54 -20.64 6.41 -7.34
N VAL A 55 -21.82 6.22 -6.75
CA VAL A 55 -22.53 7.25 -5.96
C VAL A 55 -22.31 6.95 -4.49
N LEU A 56 -21.69 7.90 -3.82
CA LEU A 56 -21.36 7.87 -2.41
C LEU A 56 -22.31 8.83 -1.68
N VAL A 57 -22.81 8.40 -0.52
CA VAL A 57 -23.61 9.24 0.36
C VAL A 57 -22.69 9.76 1.45
N ASN A 58 -22.46 11.07 1.46
CA ASN A 58 -21.63 11.74 2.44
C ASN A 58 -22.36 11.86 3.79
N ALA A 59 -21.60 12.10 4.87
CA ALA A 59 -22.13 12.24 6.23
C ALA A 59 -23.12 13.43 6.37
N ASP A 60 -23.01 14.44 5.51
CA ASP A 60 -23.90 15.60 5.44
C ASP A 60 -25.18 15.34 4.62
N ARG A 61 -25.46 14.07 4.26
CA ARG A 61 -26.56 13.63 3.39
C ARG A 61 -26.47 14.15 1.95
N THR A 62 -25.33 14.70 1.53
CA THR A 62 -25.11 15.05 0.12
C THR A 62 -24.62 13.84 -0.66
N LEU A 63 -24.86 13.86 -1.97
CA LEU A 63 -24.33 12.86 -2.88
C LEU A 63 -22.97 13.32 -3.42
N SER A 64 -22.01 12.41 -3.43
CA SER A 64 -20.76 12.55 -4.17
C SER A 64 -20.68 11.45 -5.24
N TRP A 65 -20.12 11.80 -6.38
CA TRP A 65 -19.86 10.88 -7.47
C TRP A 65 -18.37 10.65 -7.57
N GLN A 66 -17.93 9.41 -7.80
CA GLN A 66 -16.53 9.11 -8.01
C GLN A 66 -16.38 8.25 -9.27
N LEU A 67 -15.31 8.49 -10.04
CA LEU A 67 -14.92 7.60 -11.13
C LEU A 67 -14.72 6.20 -10.57
N ARG A 68 -15.45 5.26 -11.14
CA ARG A 68 -15.31 3.85 -10.79
C ARG A 68 -14.07 3.32 -11.49
N ASP A 69 -13.23 2.66 -10.72
CA ASP A 69 -12.05 2.00 -11.25
C ASP A 69 -12.47 0.88 -12.23
N GLN A 70 -12.38 1.16 -13.54
CA GLN A 70 -12.84 0.24 -14.58
C GLN A 70 -12.12 -1.11 -14.48
N ASN A 71 -10.84 -1.07 -14.10
CA ASN A 71 -9.99 -2.24 -13.86
C ASN A 71 -10.57 -3.15 -12.76
N SER A 72 -11.02 -2.55 -11.65
CA SER A 72 -11.71 -3.25 -10.57
C SER A 72 -13.04 -3.84 -11.04
N THR A 73 -13.79 -3.16 -11.91
CA THR A 73 -15.06 -3.71 -12.41
C THR A 73 -14.93 -4.80 -13.44
N GLU A 74 -13.97 -4.76 -14.36
CA GLU A 74 -13.70 -5.86 -15.28
C GLU A 74 -13.22 -7.10 -14.52
N LYS A 75 -12.33 -6.89 -13.54
CA LYS A 75 -11.93 -7.90 -12.56
C LYS A 75 -13.14 -8.50 -11.84
N LEU A 76 -14.05 -7.68 -11.29
CA LEU A 76 -15.27 -8.14 -10.60
C LEU A 76 -16.29 -8.80 -11.54
N LYS A 77 -16.35 -8.42 -12.82
CA LYS A 77 -17.18 -9.02 -13.86
C LYS A 77 -16.63 -10.38 -14.34
N SER A 78 -15.30 -10.54 -14.32
CA SER A 78 -14.64 -11.83 -14.63
C SER A 78 -14.85 -12.89 -13.54
N LEU A 79 -15.22 -12.46 -12.32
CA LEU A 79 -15.62 -13.36 -11.24
C LEU A 79 -17.09 -13.75 -11.45
N SER A 80 -17.32 -14.96 -11.95
CA SER A 80 -18.65 -15.55 -12.12
C SER A 80 -19.31 -15.88 -10.79
N ASP A 81 -18.52 -16.19 -9.76
CA ASP A 81 -19.00 -16.59 -8.45
C ASP A 81 -19.22 -15.41 -7.51
N LEU A 82 -20.42 -15.34 -6.93
CA LEU A 82 -20.80 -14.32 -5.95
C LEU A 82 -19.88 -14.37 -4.72
N GLU A 83 -19.51 -15.57 -4.28
CA GLU A 83 -18.59 -15.78 -3.15
C GLU A 83 -17.19 -15.23 -3.44
N GLU A 84 -16.65 -15.43 -4.65
CA GLU A 84 -15.35 -14.85 -5.06
C GLU A 84 -15.40 -13.32 -5.04
N ARG A 85 -16.51 -12.74 -5.52
CA ARG A 85 -16.71 -11.29 -5.54
C ARG A 85 -16.74 -10.68 -4.13
N LEU A 86 -17.40 -11.36 -3.19
CA LEU A 86 -17.46 -10.93 -1.78
C LEU A 86 -16.08 -10.99 -1.13
N VAL A 87 -15.32 -12.07 -1.33
CA VAL A 87 -13.96 -12.21 -0.79
C VAL A 87 -13.03 -11.14 -1.37
N TYR A 88 -13.08 -10.91 -2.69
CA TYR A 88 -12.27 -9.87 -3.31
C TYR A 88 -12.61 -8.47 -2.78
N ASN A 89 -13.89 -8.14 -2.60
CA ASN A 89 -14.31 -6.87 -2.02
C ASN A 89 -13.86 -6.71 -0.56
N ALA A 90 -13.92 -7.77 0.25
CA ALA A 90 -13.42 -7.73 1.62
C ALA A 90 -11.90 -7.44 1.67
N ILE A 91 -11.13 -8.04 0.77
CA ILE A 91 -9.69 -7.78 0.65
C ILE A 91 -9.42 -6.35 0.15
N ARG A 92 -10.21 -5.87 -0.82
CA ARG A 92 -10.13 -4.50 -1.32
C ARG A 92 -10.41 -3.47 -0.23
N ASN A 93 -11.42 -3.70 0.60
CA ASN A 93 -11.79 -2.82 1.70
C ASN A 93 -10.71 -2.77 2.79
N ALA A 94 -9.94 -3.85 2.98
CA ALA A 94 -8.82 -3.87 3.92
C ALA A 94 -7.62 -3.03 3.47
N GLY A 95 -7.52 -2.69 2.17
CA GLY A 95 -6.49 -1.78 1.65
C GLY A 95 -5.07 -2.20 2.03
N GLU A 96 -4.29 -1.27 2.57
CA GLU A 96 -2.86 -1.45 2.90
C GLU A 96 -2.62 -2.37 4.12
N ASP A 97 -3.62 -2.53 5.00
CA ASP A 97 -3.48 -3.33 6.23
C ASP A 97 -3.58 -4.85 5.97
N ALA A 98 -3.91 -5.23 4.74
CA ALA A 98 -4.16 -6.60 4.28
C ALA A 98 -5.25 -7.34 5.08
N ALA A 99 -5.94 -8.26 4.42
CA ALA A 99 -7.03 -8.99 5.04
C ALA A 99 -6.57 -10.34 5.59
N SER A 100 -6.79 -10.60 6.88
CA SER A 100 -6.60 -11.92 7.47
C SER A 100 -7.77 -12.85 7.16
N LEU A 101 -7.56 -14.17 7.21
CA LEU A 101 -8.63 -15.15 7.01
C LEU A 101 -9.82 -14.94 7.97
N LYS A 102 -9.54 -14.48 9.20
CA LYS A 102 -10.58 -14.16 10.20
C LYS A 102 -11.40 -12.95 9.75
N LEU A 103 -10.75 -11.88 9.31
CA LEU A 103 -11.40 -10.67 8.82
C LEU A 103 -12.26 -10.95 7.58
N ILE A 104 -11.73 -11.72 6.63
CA ILE A 104 -12.47 -12.09 5.42
C ILE A 104 -13.72 -12.90 5.79
N SER A 105 -13.61 -13.83 6.75
CA SER A 105 -14.75 -14.63 7.20
C SER A 105 -15.82 -13.78 7.91
N SER A 106 -15.43 -12.82 8.74
CA SER A 106 -16.39 -11.92 9.41
C SER A 106 -17.10 -10.99 8.42
N GLU A 107 -16.37 -10.44 7.44
CA GLU A 107 -16.92 -9.51 6.44
C GLU A 107 -17.83 -10.23 5.43
N THR A 108 -17.38 -11.38 4.91
CA THR A 108 -18.13 -12.10 3.88
C THR A 108 -19.25 -12.98 4.45
N LYS A 109 -19.27 -13.20 5.77
CA LYS A 109 -20.16 -14.15 6.47
C LYS A 109 -20.07 -15.58 5.92
N LEU A 110 -18.98 -15.91 5.22
CA LEU A 110 -18.73 -17.24 4.68
C LEU A 110 -18.01 -18.12 5.70
N PRO A 111 -18.28 -19.45 5.70
CA PRO A 111 -17.59 -20.38 6.57
C PRO A 111 -16.10 -20.48 6.21
N GLN A 112 -15.23 -20.46 7.23
CA GLN A 112 -13.76 -20.47 7.07
C GLN A 112 -13.25 -21.64 6.21
N ASN A 113 -13.96 -22.76 6.11
CA ASN A 113 -13.55 -23.90 5.29
C ASN A 113 -13.63 -23.63 3.77
N ARG A 114 -14.51 -22.72 3.32
CA ARG A 114 -14.68 -22.41 1.89
C ARG A 114 -13.73 -21.35 1.37
N ILE A 115 -13.36 -20.41 2.24
CA ILE A 115 -12.53 -19.23 1.89
C ILE A 115 -11.16 -19.62 1.30
N PRO A 116 -10.41 -20.61 1.82
CA PRO A 116 -9.11 -21.00 1.26
C PRO A 116 -9.15 -21.44 -0.21
N ARG A 117 -10.23 -22.08 -0.66
CA ARG A 117 -10.39 -22.50 -2.07
C ARG A 117 -10.56 -21.28 -2.97
N ILE A 118 -11.37 -20.31 -2.54
CA ILE A 118 -11.60 -19.04 -3.23
C ILE A 118 -10.31 -18.22 -3.30
N LEU A 119 -9.57 -18.13 -2.19
CA LEU A 119 -8.29 -17.42 -2.14
C LEU A 119 -7.27 -18.01 -3.13
N LYS A 120 -7.15 -19.34 -3.21
CA LYS A 120 -6.29 -20.00 -4.22
C LYS A 120 -6.70 -19.65 -5.65
N SER A 121 -8.00 -19.60 -5.95
CA SER A 121 -8.52 -19.18 -7.26
C SER A 121 -8.11 -17.73 -7.57
N LEU A 122 -8.30 -16.81 -6.63
CA LEU A 122 -7.94 -15.39 -6.77
C LEU A 122 -6.42 -15.16 -6.91
N ILE A 123 -5.59 -15.97 -6.24
CA ILE A 123 -4.13 -15.96 -6.39
C ILE A 123 -3.74 -16.46 -7.80
N SER A 124 -4.33 -17.57 -8.26
CA SER A 124 -4.10 -18.11 -9.60
C SER A 124 -4.44 -17.10 -10.71
N LYS A 125 -5.52 -16.35 -10.51
CA LYS A 125 -5.94 -15.24 -11.39
C LYS A 125 -5.07 -13.97 -11.26
N LYS A 126 -4.04 -13.97 -10.40
CA LYS A 126 -3.17 -12.82 -10.10
C LYS A 126 -3.95 -11.56 -9.70
N MET A 127 -5.01 -11.72 -8.93
CA MET A 127 -5.81 -10.61 -8.42
C MET A 127 -5.36 -10.20 -7.02
N ILE A 128 -4.92 -11.18 -6.23
CA ILE A 128 -4.42 -11.00 -4.86
C ILE A 128 -3.06 -11.69 -4.71
N LYS A 129 -2.28 -11.23 -3.74
CA LYS A 129 -1.05 -11.87 -3.27
C LYS A 129 -1.18 -12.29 -1.81
N GLU A 130 -0.48 -13.36 -1.47
CA GLU A 130 -0.37 -13.86 -0.11
C GLU A 130 0.91 -13.30 0.53
N VAL A 131 0.78 -12.77 1.74
CA VAL A 131 1.90 -12.25 2.54
C VAL A 131 1.96 -13.02 3.87
N PRO A 132 3.08 -13.68 4.20
CA PRO A 132 3.25 -14.37 5.47
C PRO A 132 3.55 -13.39 6.61
N MET A 133 3.03 -13.61 7.81
CA MET A 133 3.34 -12.81 9.00
C MET A 133 4.36 -13.50 9.93
N ALA A 134 5.32 -12.75 10.48
CA ALA A 134 6.40 -13.27 11.33
C ALA A 134 6.03 -13.32 12.81
N VAL A 135 5.19 -12.41 13.29
CA VAL A 135 5.01 -12.16 14.73
C VAL A 135 3.78 -12.88 15.29
N GLY A 136 4.00 -13.74 16.29
CA GLY A 136 2.98 -14.23 17.22
C GLY A 136 2.07 -15.36 16.72
N HIS A 137 1.73 -15.40 15.44
CA HIS A 137 0.98 -16.51 14.83
C HIS A 137 1.37 -16.63 13.35
N LYS A 138 1.62 -17.86 12.86
CA LYS A 138 1.83 -18.19 11.42
C LYS A 138 0.56 -17.97 10.59
N GLN A 139 -0.01 -16.77 10.67
CA GLN A 139 -1.18 -16.37 9.92
C GLN A 139 -0.74 -15.74 8.60
N LYS A 140 -1.51 -16.06 7.57
CA LYS A 140 -1.35 -15.52 6.22
C LYS A 140 -2.33 -14.37 6.07
N VAL A 141 -1.85 -13.26 5.53
CA VAL A 141 -2.72 -12.14 5.14
C VAL A 141 -2.70 -11.99 3.63
N TYR A 142 -3.79 -11.46 3.08
CA TYR A 142 -4.00 -11.35 1.66
C TYR A 142 -4.15 -9.89 1.28
N LEU A 143 -3.42 -9.47 0.26
CA LEU A 143 -3.38 -8.10 -0.24
C LEU A 143 -3.69 -8.08 -1.73
N LEU A 144 -4.21 -6.97 -2.24
CA LEU A 144 -4.34 -6.76 -3.68
C LEU A 144 -2.95 -6.72 -4.34
N MET A 145 -2.85 -7.21 -5.57
CA MET A 145 -1.57 -7.25 -6.30
C MET A 145 -0.94 -5.86 -6.46
N GLU A 146 -1.77 -4.86 -6.72
CA GLU A 146 -1.39 -3.47 -7.01
C GLU A 146 -0.99 -2.67 -5.76
N LEU A 147 -1.35 -3.15 -4.56
CA LEU A 147 -1.10 -2.45 -3.30
C LEU A 147 0.17 -2.95 -2.62
N GLU A 148 0.94 -2.03 -2.04
CA GLU A 148 2.06 -2.37 -1.15
C GLU A 148 1.55 -2.55 0.30
N PRO A 149 2.14 -3.46 1.08
CA PRO A 149 1.77 -3.63 2.48
C PRO A 149 2.09 -2.35 3.28
N SER A 150 1.24 -2.00 4.25
CA SER A 150 1.49 -0.89 5.17
C SER A 150 2.82 -1.05 5.90
N GLU A 151 3.47 0.03 6.35
CA GLU A 151 4.80 -0.02 7.00
C GLU A 151 4.83 -0.99 8.18
N LYS A 152 3.77 -1.01 8.98
CA LYS A 152 3.60 -1.94 10.11
C LYS A 152 3.54 -3.38 9.62
N LEU A 153 2.80 -3.64 8.55
CA LEU A 153 2.71 -4.98 7.98
C LEU A 153 4.03 -5.37 7.31
N ALA A 154 4.68 -4.48 6.57
CA ALA A 154 6.00 -4.68 5.99
C ALA A 154 7.01 -5.05 7.09
N ALA A 155 7.09 -4.31 8.19
CA ALA A 155 7.95 -4.63 9.33
C ALA A 155 7.67 -6.03 9.91
N ASN A 156 6.40 -6.42 9.99
CA ASN A 156 5.97 -7.72 10.50
C ASN A 156 6.10 -8.87 9.49
N THR A 157 6.35 -8.59 8.22
CA THR A 157 6.41 -9.59 7.12
C THR A 157 7.82 -9.68 6.52
N LEU A 158 8.65 -8.65 6.71
CA LEU A 158 10.08 -8.55 6.34
C LEU A 158 10.90 -9.78 6.76
N PHE A 159 10.48 -10.47 7.81
CA PHE A 159 11.19 -11.61 8.40
C PHE A 159 10.38 -12.93 8.35
N ALA A 160 9.23 -12.95 7.67
CA ALA A 160 8.22 -14.02 7.78
C ALA A 160 8.23 -15.08 6.66
N GLY A 161 8.95 -14.84 5.57
CA GLY A 161 8.95 -15.71 4.39
C GLY A 161 9.76 -17.01 4.57
N GLU A 162 9.69 -17.90 3.58
CA GLU A 162 10.51 -19.12 3.50
C GLU A 162 12.02 -18.82 3.45
N SER A 163 12.39 -17.63 2.96
CA SER A 163 13.70 -17.02 3.07
C SER A 163 13.78 -16.13 4.32
N GLY A 164 13.44 -16.69 5.48
CA GLY A 164 13.57 -16.03 6.79
C GLY A 164 14.91 -15.32 6.92
N VAL A 165 15.01 -14.35 7.84
CA VAL A 165 16.17 -13.45 7.97
C VAL A 165 17.45 -14.23 7.74
N ASP A 166 18.17 -13.89 6.67
CA ASP A 166 19.34 -14.64 6.26
C ASP A 166 20.36 -14.56 7.40
N ALA A 167 20.40 -15.64 8.19
CA ALA A 167 21.19 -15.70 9.40
C ALA A 167 22.68 -15.67 9.05
N GLU A 168 23.04 -16.15 7.87
CA GLU A 168 24.38 -16.07 7.31
C GLU A 168 24.71 -14.62 6.96
N PHE A 169 23.79 -13.89 6.32
CA PHE A 169 23.93 -12.46 6.07
C PHE A 169 24.08 -11.65 7.37
N ILE A 170 23.25 -11.89 8.39
CA ILE A 170 23.37 -11.23 9.70
C ILE A 170 24.73 -11.52 10.32
N SER A 171 25.19 -12.78 10.25
CA SER A 171 26.48 -13.20 10.77
C SER A 171 27.64 -12.50 10.05
N ILE A 172 27.58 -12.40 8.72
CA ILE A 172 28.55 -11.68 7.89
C ILE A 172 28.56 -10.20 8.26
N LEU A 173 27.39 -9.56 8.36
CA LEU A 173 27.27 -8.15 8.73
C LEU A 173 27.84 -7.88 10.12
N ARG A 174 27.49 -8.72 11.10
CA ARG A 174 28.03 -8.63 12.47
C ARG A 174 29.54 -8.78 12.48
N THR A 175 30.08 -9.74 11.74
CA THR A 175 31.52 -10.02 11.68
C THR A 175 32.26 -8.85 11.01
N ALA A 176 31.71 -8.29 9.93
CA ALA A 176 32.28 -7.13 9.25
C ALA A 176 32.31 -5.89 10.15
N CYS A 177 31.19 -5.59 10.83
CA CYS A 177 31.13 -4.48 11.78
C CYS A 177 32.09 -4.69 12.97
N LEU A 178 32.14 -5.90 13.53
CA LEU A 178 33.05 -6.21 14.63
C LEU A 178 34.51 -6.05 14.21
N LYS A 179 34.88 -6.56 13.02
CA LYS A 179 36.23 -6.41 12.47
C LYS A 179 36.60 -4.95 12.29
N TYR A 180 35.71 -4.13 11.74
CA TYR A 180 35.94 -2.70 11.58
C TYR A 180 36.19 -1.99 12.92
N LEU A 181 35.38 -2.28 13.93
CA LEU A 181 35.57 -1.74 15.28
C LEU A 181 36.90 -2.19 15.91
N GLN A 182 37.25 -3.47 15.75
CA GLN A 182 38.51 -4.02 16.25
C GLN A 182 39.72 -3.41 15.56
N ASP A 183 39.70 -3.27 14.24
CA ASP A 183 40.79 -2.66 13.46
C ASP A 183 41.03 -1.21 13.89
N LYS A 184 39.94 -0.46 14.14
CA LYS A 184 40.02 0.93 14.63
C LYS A 184 40.53 1.01 16.07
N ALA A 185 40.08 0.12 16.95
CA ALA A 185 40.58 0.03 18.33
C ALA A 185 42.07 -0.37 18.38
N ASN A 186 42.49 -1.33 17.54
CA ASN A 186 43.89 -1.76 17.43
C ASN A 186 44.78 -0.64 16.89
N SER A 187 44.32 0.10 15.87
CA SER A 187 45.03 1.25 15.34
C SER A 187 45.23 2.35 16.39
N ALA A 188 44.22 2.58 17.23
CA ALA A 188 44.29 3.54 18.33
C ALA A 188 45.16 3.05 19.51
N SER A 189 45.37 1.74 19.66
CA SER A 189 46.10 1.17 20.81
C SER A 189 47.55 1.65 20.93
N HIS A 190 48.15 2.07 19.82
CA HIS A 190 49.52 2.59 19.75
C HIS A 190 49.66 4.06 20.21
N ILE A 191 48.56 4.76 20.44
CA ILE A 191 48.55 6.17 20.85
C ILE A 191 48.83 6.25 22.36
N ALA A 192 49.90 6.94 22.76
CA ALA A 192 50.31 7.04 24.16
C ALA A 192 49.32 7.86 25.02
N ASP A 193 48.75 8.94 24.45
CA ASP A 193 47.80 9.80 25.16
C ASP A 193 46.42 9.13 25.31
N PRO A 194 45.87 9.02 26.53
CA PRO A 194 44.58 8.36 26.76
C PRO A 194 43.38 9.04 26.11
N LEU A 195 43.39 10.37 25.98
CA LEU A 195 42.28 11.12 25.39
C LEU A 195 42.28 10.98 23.86
N GLU A 196 43.45 11.10 23.24
CA GLU A 196 43.61 10.88 21.81
C GLU A 196 43.34 9.41 21.42
N ARG A 197 43.72 8.45 22.26
CA ARG A 197 43.37 7.03 22.10
C ARG A 197 41.87 6.79 22.12
N TRP A 198 41.15 7.42 23.05
CA TRP A 198 39.70 7.30 23.13
C TRP A 198 39.02 7.91 21.89
N GLN A 199 39.44 9.11 21.48
CA GLN A 199 38.90 9.76 20.28
C GLN A 199 39.18 8.94 19.01
N ALA A 200 40.37 8.36 18.87
CA ALA A 200 40.74 7.55 17.71
C ALA A 200 40.03 6.19 17.65
N SER A 201 39.65 5.61 18.80
CA SER A 201 38.90 4.35 18.87
C SER A 201 37.38 4.53 18.80
N TYR A 202 36.87 5.74 19.00
CA TYR A 202 35.44 6.03 18.96
C TYR A 202 34.86 5.90 17.54
N VAL A 203 33.67 5.31 17.44
CA VAL A 203 32.95 5.13 16.17
C VAL A 203 31.50 5.52 16.37
N SER A 204 30.99 6.40 15.50
CA SER A 204 29.59 6.82 15.54
C SER A 204 28.68 5.87 14.73
N CYS A 205 27.38 5.91 15.00
CA CYS A 205 26.39 5.16 14.23
C CYS A 205 26.42 5.55 12.73
N GLU A 206 26.62 6.84 12.44
CA GLU A 206 26.72 7.36 11.08
C GLU A 206 27.95 6.82 10.34
N GLU A 207 29.07 6.65 11.04
CA GLU A 207 30.30 6.08 10.49
C GLU A 207 30.13 4.59 10.18
N ILE A 208 29.51 3.82 11.08
CA ILE A 208 29.17 2.40 10.83
C ILE A 208 28.19 2.29 9.65
N HIS A 209 27.18 3.15 9.58
CA HIS A 209 26.22 3.18 8.48
C HIS A 209 26.91 3.48 7.13
N ARG A 210 27.86 4.43 7.12
CA ARG A 210 28.68 4.74 5.94
C ARG A 210 29.57 3.55 5.56
N PHE A 211 30.18 2.88 6.52
CA PHE A 211 30.96 1.66 6.29
C PHE A 211 30.11 0.56 5.64
N ILE A 212 28.93 0.26 6.19
CA ILE A 212 28.01 -0.76 5.64
C ILE A 212 27.57 -0.40 4.21
N THR A 213 27.29 0.88 3.97
CA THR A 213 26.87 1.37 2.65
C THR A 213 28.01 1.30 1.62
N ASN A 214 29.23 1.72 2.00
CA ASN A 214 30.38 1.78 1.11
C ASN A 214 30.97 0.40 0.79
N THR A 215 30.90 -0.54 1.73
CA THR A 215 31.38 -1.92 1.55
C THR A 215 30.47 -2.75 0.66
N LYS A 216 29.31 -2.21 0.23
CA LYS A 216 28.29 -2.90 -0.59
C LYS A 216 27.83 -4.23 0.00
N ILE A 217 27.99 -4.42 1.31
CA ILE A 217 27.49 -5.61 2.02
C ILE A 217 25.96 -5.64 1.88
N CYS A 218 25.31 -4.48 1.92
CA CYS A 218 23.90 -4.35 1.57
C CYS A 218 23.73 -3.95 0.09
N THR A 219 23.10 -4.81 -0.71
CA THR A 219 22.71 -4.53 -2.11
C THR A 219 21.46 -3.66 -2.23
N VAL A 220 20.68 -3.53 -1.15
CA VAL A 220 19.54 -2.63 -1.05
C VAL A 220 20.05 -1.29 -0.53
N GLY A 221 20.03 -0.25 -1.36
CA GLY A 221 20.37 1.10 -0.93
C GLY A 221 19.43 1.58 0.19
N PRO A 222 19.90 2.45 1.09
CA PRO A 222 19.06 2.98 2.16
C PRO A 222 17.84 3.65 1.53
N ARG A 223 16.66 3.03 1.64
CA ARG A 223 15.40 3.76 1.41
C ARG A 223 15.44 4.91 2.40
N THR A 224 15.43 6.14 1.90
CA THR A 224 15.32 7.33 2.73
C THR A 224 13.99 7.23 3.47
N ILE A 225 14.03 6.71 4.70
CA ILE A 225 12.92 6.73 5.63
C ILE A 225 12.75 8.22 5.94
N LYS A 226 11.81 8.88 5.26
CA LYS A 226 11.39 10.22 5.62
C LYS A 226 10.75 10.11 7.00
N TYR A 227 11.52 10.40 8.04
CA TYR A 227 10.99 10.65 9.37
C TYR A 227 10.13 11.92 9.28
N SER A 228 8.84 11.77 8.98
CA SER A 228 7.85 12.77 9.38
C SER A 228 7.57 12.56 10.85
N TYR A 229 8.48 13.03 11.70
CA TYR A 229 8.13 13.40 13.07
C TYR A 229 7.15 14.57 12.96
N GLN A 230 5.85 14.27 12.91
CA GLN A 230 4.87 15.22 13.42
C GLN A 230 4.98 15.15 14.95
N ALA A 231 5.79 16.04 15.49
CA ALA A 231 5.71 16.42 16.89
C ALA A 231 4.38 17.16 17.06
N GLU A 232 3.37 16.46 17.57
CA GLU A 232 2.23 17.13 18.21
C GLU A 232 2.71 17.59 19.60
N LEU A 233 2.64 18.90 19.79
CA LEU A 233 2.77 19.62 21.06
C LEU A 233 1.53 19.38 21.93
#